data_AF-A0A1I5V8C0-F1
#
_entry.id   AF-A0A1I5V8C0-F1
#
_cell.length_a   1.000
_cell.length_b   1.000
_cell.length_c   1.000
_cell.angle_alpha   90.00
_cell.angle_beta   90.00
_cell.angle_gamma   90.00
#
_symmetry.space_group_name_H-M   'P 1'
#
loop_
_entity.id
_entity.type
_entity.pdbx_description
1 polymer ?
#
loop_
_entity_poly.entity_id
_entity_poly.type
_entity_poly.pdbx_seq_one_letter_code
_entity_poly.pdbx_strand_id
1 'polypeptide(L)' 'MKISEIYKRYLKGEKFKSISELNLRSLPIKQAADLVGSSPIMQEIAKKHSKSLKHKKNYPL' A
#
# COMPACT_ATOMS: atom_id res chain seq x y z
N MET A 1 -10.07 -3.29 8.02
CA MET A 1 -9.66 -2.10 8.79
C MET A 1 -9.49 -0.94 7.80
N LYS A 2 -10.10 0.23 8.05
CA LYS A 2 -10.00 1.37 7.09
C LYS A 2 -8.70 2.16 7.34
N ILE A 3 -8.10 2.74 6.30
CA ILE A 3 -6.87 3.56 6.46
C ILE A 3 -7.06 4.72 7.44
N SER A 4 -8.27 5.28 7.49
CA SER A 4 -8.67 6.33 8.43
C SER A 4 -8.53 5.92 9.89
N GLU A 5 -8.66 4.63 10.18
CA GLU A 5 -8.59 4.08 11.53
C GLU A 5 -7.14 3.91 12.00
N ILE A 6 -6.25 3.51 11.08
CA ILE A 6 -4.79 3.53 11.29
C ILE A 6 -4.33 4.96 11.58
N TYR A 7 -4.80 5.92 10.78
CA TYR A 7 -4.44 7.33 10.95
C TYR A 7 -4.91 7.90 12.30
N LYS A 8 -6.13 7.56 12.74
CA LYS A 8 -6.63 7.95 14.07
C LYS A 8 -5.77 7.39 15.21
N ARG A 9 -5.33 6.13 15.12
CA ARG A 9 -4.44 5.52 16.11
C ARG A 9 -3.07 6.20 16.15
N TYR A 10 -2.52 6.52 14.98
CA TYR A 10 -1.29 7.32 14.88
C TYR A 10 -1.42 8.68 15.57
N LEU A 11 -2.51 9.42 15.34
CA LEU A 11 -2.76 10.71 16.00
C LEU A 11 -2.89 10.59 17.53
N LYS A 12 -3.29 9.43 18.05
CA LYS A 12 -3.34 9.14 19.49
C LYS A 12 -1.99 8.75 20.08
N GLY A 13 -0.92 8.70 19.28
CA GLY A 13 0.41 8.30 19.72
C GLY A 13 0.63 6.79 19.83
N GLU A 14 -0.30 5.97 19.31
CA GLU A 14 -0.09 4.52 19.24
C GLU A 14 1.05 4.23 18.26
N LYS A 15 2.07 3.51 18.74
CA LYS A 15 3.20 3.05 17.94
C LYS A 15 2.96 1.61 17.53
N PHE A 16 3.06 1.35 16.23
CA PHE A 16 3.06 0.00 15.69
C PHE A 16 4.50 -0.53 15.66
N LYS A 17 4.76 -1.68 16.29
CA LYS A 17 6.12 -2.28 16.30
C LYS A 17 6.46 -2.89 14.95
N SER A 18 5.46 -3.35 14.21
CA SER A 18 5.65 -3.91 12.88
C SER A 18 4.45 -3.68 11.97
N ILE A 19 4.72 -3.69 10.66
CA ILE A 19 3.69 -3.62 9.63
C ILE A 19 2.68 -4.78 9.74
N SER A 20 3.09 -5.93 10.30
CA SER A 20 2.22 -7.09 10.56
C SER A 20 1.06 -6.79 11.51
N GLU A 21 1.21 -5.82 12.41
CA GLU A 21 0.17 -5.41 13.35
C GLU A 21 -0.94 -4.59 12.65
N LEU A 22 -0.61 -4.03 11.49
CA LEU A 22 -1.59 -3.41 10.62
C LEU A 22 -2.19 -4.53 9.77
N ASN A 23 -3.50 -4.77 9.87
CA ASN A 23 -4.19 -5.73 9.01
C ASN A 23 -4.32 -5.20 7.56
N LEU A 24 -3.17 -4.99 6.90
CA LEU A 24 -3.05 -4.42 5.56
C LEU A 24 -3.62 -5.35 4.49
N ARG A 25 -3.70 -6.67 4.76
CA ARG A 25 -4.39 -7.63 3.87
C ARG A 25 -5.87 -7.29 3.69
N SER A 26 -6.47 -6.60 4.66
CA SER A 26 -7.86 -6.14 4.57
C SER A 26 -8.03 -4.83 3.77
N LEU A 27 -6.94 -4.19 3.32
CA LEU A 27 -7.03 -3.00 2.49
C LEU A 27 -7.30 -3.40 1.04
N PRO A 28 -8.26 -2.74 0.35
CA PRO A 28 -8.61 -3.04 -1.03
C PRO A 28 -7.60 -2.43 -2.02
N ILE A 29 -6.30 -2.67 -1.81
CA ILE A 29 -5.21 -2.15 -2.66
C ILE A 29 -4.80 -3.26 -3.62
N LYS A 30 -5.10 -3.09 -4.91
CA LYS A 30 -4.74 -4.05 -5.97
C LYS A 30 -3.49 -3.64 -6.72
N GLN A 31 -3.21 -2.34 -6.78
CA GLN A 31 -2.09 -1.74 -7.50
C GLN A 31 -1.56 -0.51 -6.74
N ALA A 32 -0.30 -0.14 -6.98
CA ALA A 32 0.33 1.00 -6.33
C ALA A 32 -0.44 2.32 -6.53
N ALA A 33 -1.15 2.45 -7.66
CA ALA A 33 -2.00 3.60 -7.96
C ALA A 33 -3.18 3.75 -6.98
N ASP A 34 -3.65 2.67 -6.38
CA ASP A 34 -4.78 2.70 -5.44
C ASP A 34 -4.39 3.36 -4.10
N LEU A 35 -3.08 3.49 -3.82
CA LEU A 35 -2.57 4.18 -2.63
C LEU A 35 -2.67 5.69 -2.71
N VAL A 36 -2.71 6.27 -3.93
CA VAL A 36 -2.58 7.72 -4.15
C VAL A 36 -3.91 8.44 -4.25
N GLY A 37 -5.02 7.75 -3.98
CA GLY A 37 -6.37 8.32 -4.02
C GLY A 37 -6.83 8.64 -5.44
N SER A 38 -7.81 9.55 -5.59
CA SER A 38 -8.50 9.84 -6.85
C SER A 38 -7.76 10.81 -7.79
N SER A 39 -6.55 11.27 -7.44
CA SER A 39 -5.78 12.20 -8.28
C SER A 39 -5.27 11.51 -9.54
N PRO A 40 -5.71 11.90 -10.75
CA PRO A 40 -5.33 11.23 -12.00
C PRO A 40 -3.83 11.31 -12.27
N ILE A 41 -3.23 12.48 -12.01
CA ILE A 41 -1.80 12.72 -12.21
C ILE A 41 -0.96 11.85 -11.27
N MET A 42 -1.33 11.80 -9.99
CA MET A 42 -0.62 10.98 -9.02
C MET A 42 -0.78 9.48 -9.29
N GLN A 43 -1.96 9.05 -9.75
CA GLN A 43 -2.17 7.67 -10.17
C GLN A 43 -1.29 7.31 -11.37
N GLU A 44 -1.14 8.20 -12.35
CA GLU A 44 -0.30 7.97 -13.53
C GLU A 44 1.18 7.86 -13.16
N ILE A 45 1.66 8.78 -12.31
CA ILE A 45 3.03 8.73 -11.77
C ILE A 45 3.24 7.42 -10.99
N ALA A 46 2.31 7.04 -10.11
CA ALA A 46 2.42 5.81 -9.35
C ALA A 46 2.37 4.56 -10.24
N LYS A 47 1.55 4.53 -11.31
CA LYS A 47 1.57 3.45 -12.31
C LYS A 47 2.94 3.36 -12.99
N LYS A 48 3.47 4.49 -13.47
CA LYS A 48 4.76 4.58 -14.17
C LYS A 48 5.94 4.13 -13.30
N HIS A 49 5.94 4.52 -12.03
CA HIS A 49 7.03 4.23 -11.10
C HIS A 49 6.83 2.94 -10.30
N SER A 50 5.64 2.33 -10.34
CA SER A 50 5.44 1.00 -9.79
C SER A 50 6.25 0.00 -10.63
N LYS A 51 7.43 -0.38 -10.12
CA LYS A 51 8.19 -1.49 -10.69
C LYS A 51 7.23 -2.68 -10.72
N SER A 52 6.96 -3.20 -11.91
CA SER A 52 6.18 -4.42 -12.08
C SER A 52 6.81 -5.52 -11.22
N LEU A 53 6.23 -5.79 -10.06
CA LEU A 53 6.59 -6.95 -9.23
C LEU A 53 6.28 -8.28 -9.95
N LYS A 54 5.74 -8.23 -11.18
CA LYS A 54 5.42 -9.40 -12.01
C LYS A 54 6.60 -9.95 -12.82
N HIS A 55 7.82 -9.43 -12.67
CA HIS A 55 9.02 -10.02 -13.26
C HIS A 55 10.01 -10.54 -12.22
N LYS A 56 9.60 -11.55 -11.44
CA LYS A 56 10.43 -12.71 -11.07
C LYS A 56 9.52 -13.93 -10.86
N LYS A 57 8.94 -14.43 -11.94
CA LYS A 57 8.60 -15.86 -12.01
C LYS A 57 9.93 -16.60 -12.16
N ASN A 58 10.22 -17.44 -11.17
CA ASN A 58 11.22 -18.51 -11.12
C ASN A 58 11.97 -18.78 -12.43
N TYR A 59 13.29 -18.54 -12.44
CA TYR A 59 14.19 -19.34 -13.27
C TYR A 59 14.72 -20.47 -12.38
N PRO A 60 14.59 -21.74 -12.78
CA PRO A 60 15.24 -22.83 -12.07
C PRO A 60 16.73 -22.79 -12.41
N LEU A 61 17.58 -22.89 -11.40
CA LEU A 61 18.96 -23.37 -11.50
C LEU A 61 19.11 -24.49 -10.48
#